data_AF-U4Q4N3-F1
#
_entry.id   AF-U4Q4N3-F1
#
_cell.length_a   1.000
_cell.length_b   1.000
_cell.length_c   1.000
_cell.angle_alpha   90.00
_cell.angle_beta   90.00
_cell.angle_gamma   90.00
#
_symmetry.space_group_name_H-M   'P 1'
#
loop_
_entity.id
_entity.type
_entity.pdbx_description
1 polymer ?
#
loop_
_entity_poly.entity_id
_entity_poly.type
_entity_poly.pdbx_seq_one_letter_code
_entity_poly.pdbx_strand_id
1 'polypeptide(L)'
;MKRSNRKIGTRRLQGKFTPKKAHTFCMKRVREIELLLQEIASTYNDVDQTVVSECDAMRDEAFAALGRTLDEALEEGRTYD
;
A
#
# COMPACT_ATOMS: atom_id res chain seq x y z
N MET A 1 24.35 -7.17 6.86
CA MET A 1 22.94 -6.87 7.21
C MET A 1 22.16 -8.18 7.31
N LYS A 2 21.61 -8.54 8.48
CA LYS A 2 20.72 -9.71 8.59
C LYS A 2 19.43 -9.39 7.83
N ARG A 3 19.14 -10.13 6.74
CA ARG A 3 17.83 -10.09 6.09
C ARG A 3 16.81 -10.54 7.14
N SER A 4 16.03 -9.59 7.63
CA SER A 4 14.88 -9.89 8.49
C SER A 4 13.92 -10.72 7.64
N ASN A 5 13.93 -12.05 7.82
CA ASN A 5 12.94 -12.96 7.25
C ASN A 5 11.59 -12.68 7.91
N ARG A 6 10.94 -11.58 7.50
CA ARG A 6 9.60 -11.23 7.94
C ARG A 6 8.63 -12.16 7.24
N LYS A 7 8.06 -13.11 7.99
CA LYS A 7 7.01 -14.00 7.48
C LYS A 7 5.77 -13.18 7.09
N ILE A 8 5.03 -13.66 6.09
CA ILE A 8 3.71 -13.10 5.75
C ILE A 8 2.85 -13.12 7.02
N GLY A 9 2.25 -11.98 7.37
CA GLY A 9 1.45 -11.85 8.59
C GLY A 9 2.19 -11.40 9.85
N THR A 10 3.51 -11.20 9.82
CA THR A 10 4.26 -10.68 11.01
C THR A 10 3.83 -9.25 11.36
N ARG A 11 3.41 -8.46 10.36
CA ARG A 11 2.78 -7.14 10.55
C ARG A 11 1.26 -7.26 10.61
N ARG A 12 0.65 -8.27 11.26
CA ARG A 12 -0.81 -8.31 11.46
C ARG A 12 -1.23 -7.34 12.56
N LEU A 13 -2.43 -6.78 12.44
CA LEU A 13 -3.03 -5.92 13.45
C LEU A 13 -3.24 -6.80 14.70
N GLN A 14 -2.62 -6.43 15.81
CA GLN A 14 -2.80 -7.15 17.08
C GLN A 14 -4.00 -6.56 17.84
N GLY A 15 -4.83 -7.41 18.43
CA GLY A 15 -6.00 -7.01 19.22
C GLY A 15 -7.33 -7.07 18.47
N LYS A 16 -8.39 -6.49 19.07
CA LYS A 16 -9.77 -6.52 18.53
C LYS A 16 -9.82 -5.88 17.14
N PHE A 17 -10.28 -6.68 16.17
CA PHE A 17 -10.50 -6.29 14.78
C PHE A 17 -11.79 -5.47 14.68
N THR A 18 -11.71 -4.27 14.13
CA THR A 18 -12.88 -3.52 13.66
C THR A 18 -12.65 -3.16 12.20
N PRO A 19 -13.71 -3.03 11.37
CA PRO A 19 -13.57 -2.63 9.96
C PRO A 19 -12.70 -1.37 9.82
N LYS A 20 -12.95 -0.36 10.65
CA LYS A 20 -12.15 0.89 10.68
C LYS A 20 -10.66 0.65 10.98
N LYS A 21 -10.32 -0.18 11.97
CA LYS A 21 -8.92 -0.48 12.30
C LYS A 21 -8.24 -1.23 11.15
N ALA A 22 -8.90 -2.24 10.58
CA ALA A 22 -8.39 -3.01 9.46
C ALA A 22 -8.12 -2.12 8.24
N HIS A 23 -9.08 -1.26 7.90
CA HIS A 23 -8.97 -0.29 6.83
C HIS A 23 -7.81 0.68 7.04
N THR A 24 -7.75 1.39 8.19
CA THR A 24 -6.66 2.33 8.50
C THR A 24 -5.29 1.67 8.38
N PHE A 25 -5.20 0.43 8.86
CA PHE A 25 -3.98 -0.32 8.77
C PHE A 25 -3.62 -0.67 7.34
N CYS A 26 -4.54 -1.13 6.50
CA CYS A 26 -4.28 -1.41 5.08
C CYS A 26 -3.87 -0.15 4.31
N MET A 27 -4.61 0.96 4.46
CA MET A 27 -4.30 2.23 3.82
C MET A 27 -2.90 2.74 4.17
N LYS A 28 -2.46 2.57 5.41
CA LYS A 28 -1.09 2.90 5.81
C LYS A 28 -0.04 2.15 4.98
N ARG A 29 -0.25 0.87 4.64
CA ARG A 29 0.75 0.13 3.83
C ARG A 29 0.65 0.44 2.35
N VAL A 30 -0.55 0.70 1.83
CA VAL A 30 -0.68 1.23 0.46
C VAL A 30 0.18 2.49 0.35
N ARG A 31 0.05 3.42 1.31
CA ARG A 31 0.88 4.62 1.34
C ARG A 31 2.38 4.37 1.48
N GLU A 32 2.78 3.43 2.35
CA GLU A 32 4.20 3.03 2.48
C GLU A 32 4.76 2.50 1.15
N ILE A 33 3.97 1.74 0.38
CA ILE A 33 4.41 1.20 -0.92
C ILE A 33 4.49 2.31 -1.98
N GLU A 34 3.52 3.22 -2.03
CA GLU A 34 3.58 4.38 -2.94
C GLU A 34 4.86 5.21 -2.74
N LEU A 35 5.24 5.45 -1.48
CA LEU A 35 6.47 6.17 -1.15
C LEU A 35 7.72 5.38 -1.59
N LEU A 36 7.74 4.06 -1.39
CA LEU A 36 8.85 3.23 -1.88
C LEU A 36 8.97 3.27 -3.41
N LEU A 37 7.86 3.27 -4.14
CA LEU A 37 7.88 3.41 -5.60
C LEU A 37 8.42 4.77 -6.03
N GLN A 38 8.04 5.85 -5.34
CA GLN A 38 8.60 7.20 -5.57
C GLN A 38 10.10 7.26 -5.29
N GLU A 39 10.57 6.62 -4.21
CA GLU A 39 12.00 6.54 -3.87
C GLU A 39 12.79 5.77 -4.95
N ILE A 40 12.25 4.66 -5.44
CA ILE A 40 12.87 3.88 -6.53
C ILE A 40 12.94 4.73 -7.80
N ALA A 41 11.82 5.34 -8.21
CA ALA A 41 11.74 6.18 -9.41
C ALA A 41 12.72 7.36 -9.34
N SER A 42 12.77 8.06 -8.21
CA SER A 42 13.71 9.16 -7.98
C SER A 42 15.17 8.70 -8.03
N THR A 43 15.47 7.48 -7.56
CA THR A 43 16.84 6.94 -7.59
C THR A 43 17.26 6.53 -9.01
N TYR A 44 16.31 6.03 -9.81
CA TYR A 44 16.55 5.55 -11.18
C TYR A 44 16.35 6.62 -12.27
N ASN A 45 15.92 7.82 -11.92
CA ASN A 45 15.55 8.87 -12.87
C ASN A 45 16.61 9.12 -13.95
N ASP A 46 17.89 9.17 -13.57
CA ASP A 46 18.98 9.46 -14.51
C ASP A 46 19.64 8.18 -15.07
N VAL A 47 19.10 7.00 -14.74
CA VAL A 47 19.66 5.68 -15.10
C VAL A 47 18.78 4.97 -16.13
N ASP A 48 17.49 4.81 -15.85
CA ASP A 48 16.56 4.10 -16.71
C ASP A 48 15.13 4.63 -16.55
N GLN A 49 14.65 5.33 -17.57
CA GLN A 49 13.30 5.90 -17.63
C GLN A 49 12.19 4.83 -17.70
N THR A 50 12.51 3.60 -18.11
CA THR A 50 11.55 2.48 -18.09
C THR A 50 11.19 2.15 -16.64
N VAL A 51 12.18 2.06 -15.75
CA VAL A 51 11.95 1.78 -14.32
C VAL A 51 11.11 2.88 -13.66
N VAL A 52 11.37 4.14 -14.01
CA VAL A 52 10.58 5.30 -13.55
C VAL A 52 9.12 5.16 -13.98
N SER A 53 8.89 4.92 -15.29
CA SER A 53 7.55 4.79 -15.86
C SER A 53 6.76 3.64 -15.23
N GLU A 54 7.40 2.49 -14.98
CA GLU A 54 6.75 1.34 -14.33
C GLU A 54 6.37 1.66 -12.88
N CYS A 55 7.24 2.35 -12.14
CA CYS A 55 6.96 2.77 -10.77
C CYS A 55 5.80 3.76 -10.71
N ASP A 56 5.76 4.73 -11.62
CA ASP A 56 4.67 5.70 -11.71
C ASP A 56 3.35 5.05 -12.10
N ALA A 57 3.34 4.15 -13.10
CA ALA A 57 2.14 3.42 -13.50
C ALA A 57 1.56 2.58 -12.36
N MET A 58 2.41 1.83 -11.63
CA MET A 58 1.98 1.07 -10.46
C MET A 58 1.37 1.97 -9.38
N ARG A 59 1.99 3.11 -9.11
CA ARG A 59 1.51 4.06 -8.08
C ARG A 59 0.17 4.67 -8.48
N ASP A 60 0.09 5.22 -9.69
CA ASP A 60 -1.02 6.08 -10.11
C ASP A 60 -2.25 5.29 -10.57
N GLU A 61 -2.06 4.04 -11.02
CA GLU A 61 -3.16 3.17 -11.43
C GLU A 61 -3.47 2.11 -10.37
N ALA A 62 -2.53 1.19 -10.12
CA ALA A 62 -2.82 -0.01 -9.34
C ALA A 62 -3.03 0.28 -7.85
N PHE A 63 -2.14 1.08 -7.23
CA PHE A 63 -2.27 1.41 -5.81
C PHE A 63 -3.37 2.44 -5.55
N ALA A 64 -3.57 3.39 -6.45
CA ALA A 64 -4.72 4.30 -6.39
C ALA A 64 -6.05 3.53 -6.47
N ALA A 65 -6.17 2.54 -7.36
CA ALA A 65 -7.34 1.68 -7.45
C ALA A 65 -7.56 0.86 -6.17
N LEU A 66 -6.50 0.25 -5.63
CA LEU A 66 -6.57 -0.50 -4.38
C LEU A 66 -7.03 0.39 -3.21
N GLY A 67 -6.55 1.63 -3.13
CA GLY A 67 -6.97 2.60 -2.12
C GLY A 67 -8.49 2.85 -2.18
N ARG A 68 -9.02 3.11 -3.37
CA ARG A 68 -10.47 3.31 -3.58
C ARG A 68 -11.29 2.08 -3.16
N THR A 69 -10.87 0.88 -3.56
CA THR A 69 -11.56 -0.36 -3.16
C THR A 69 -11.55 -0.56 -1.64
N LEU A 70 -10.48 -0.17 -0.95
CA LEU A 70 -10.43 -0.22 0.52
C LEU A 70 -11.40 0.79 1.16
N ASP A 71 -11.52 1.99 0.59
CA ASP A 71 -12.46 3.03 1.04
C ASP A 71 -13.91 2.57 0.85
N GLU A 72 -14.26 2.11 -0.36
CA GLU A 72 -15.57 1.56 -0.71
C GLU A 72 -15.97 0.42 0.23
N ALA A 73 -15.06 -0.54 0.46
CA ALA A 73 -15.34 -1.66 1.38
C ALA A 73 -15.61 -1.20 2.83
N LEU A 74 -14.98 -0.11 3.29
CA LEU A 74 -15.27 0.45 4.61
C LEU A 74 -16.60 1.22 4.63
N GLU A 75 -17.01 1.83 3.53
CA GLU A 75 -18.29 2.52 3.40
C GLU A 75 -19.45 1.54 3.30
N GLU A 76 -19.36 0.52 2.46
CA GLU A 76 -20.33 -0.58 2.38
C GLU A 76 -20.48 -1.26 3.74
N GLY A 77 -19.36 -1.59 4.40
CA GLY A 77 -19.38 -2.16 5.75
C GLY A 77 -20.01 -1.24 6.82
N ARG A 78 -20.06 0.08 6.59
CA ARG A 78 -20.76 1.05 7.45
C ARG A 78 -22.27 1.15 7.16
N THR A 79 -22.71 0.74 5.97
CA THR A 79 -24.15 0.77 5.60
C THR A 79 -24.95 -0.43 6.12
N TYR A 80 -24.28 -1.46 6.63
CA TYR A 80 -24.92 -2.66 7.21
C TYR A 80 -24.95 -2.67 8.75
N ASP A 81 -24.41 -1.62 9.41
CA ASP A 81 -24.52 -1.36 10.85
C ASP A 81 -25.69 -0.41 11.15
#